data_AF-A0A1X4HUS6-F1
#
_entry.id   AF-A0A1X4HUS6-F1
#
_cell.length_a   1.000
_cell.length_b   1.000
_cell.length_c   1.000
_cell.angle_alpha   90.00
_cell.angle_beta   90.00
_cell.angle_gamma   90.00
#
_symmetry.space_group_name_H-M   'P 1'
#
loop_
_entity.id
_entity.type
_entity.pdbx_description
1 polymer ?
#
loop_
_entity_poly.entity_id
_entity_poly.type
_entity_poly.pdbx_seq_one_letter_code
_entity_poly.pdbx_strand_id
1 'polypeptide(L)'
;MSDQPRRPRKPAKPYRRPKKDPVRVLAFEALRAVDERDAYANLVLPPLLRKARENGDFDARDAALATELVYGTLRRQGTYDAVVAACVDRPLREVDPPVLDVLNLGAHQLLGTRIPTHAAVSATVELARVVLGDGRAKFVNAVLRKIAQDDLDGWLERVAPPYDEDPEDHLAVVHSHPRWVVSALWDSLGGGRAGVEELLRADNERPEVTLVARPGRATTTELLDEEAAVAGRWSPYAVRLTEGGEPGAVPAVAQGRAGVQDEGSQLVALALADAPVE
;
A
#
# COMPACT_ATOMS: atom_id res chain seq x y z
N MET A 1 43.29 -47.39 -8.68
CA MET A 1 42.79 -46.12 -9.25
C MET A 1 41.31 -46.30 -9.52
N SER A 2 40.46 -45.73 -8.68
CA SER A 2 39.00 -45.93 -8.75
C SER A 2 38.41 -45.00 -9.79
N ASP A 3 38.00 -45.55 -10.93
CA ASP A 3 37.31 -44.83 -12.00
C ASP A 3 35.83 -44.75 -11.63
N GLN A 4 35.40 -43.63 -11.04
CA GLN A 4 33.97 -43.38 -10.79
C GLN A 4 33.32 -42.80 -12.05
N PRO A 5 32.24 -43.40 -12.57
CA PRO A 5 31.56 -42.88 -13.75
C PRO A 5 30.93 -41.52 -13.44
N ARG A 6 31.31 -40.50 -14.23
CA ARG A 6 30.72 -39.16 -14.19
C ARG A 6 29.20 -39.25 -14.43
N ARG A 7 28.41 -38.86 -13.43
CA ARG A 7 26.94 -38.75 -13.56
C ARG A 7 26.59 -37.83 -14.76
N PRO A 8 25.62 -38.21 -15.61
CA PRO A 8 25.20 -37.38 -16.73
C PRO A 8 24.61 -36.07 -16.21
N ARG A 9 25.15 -34.93 -16.68
CA ARG A 9 24.59 -33.60 -16.43
C ARG A 9 23.18 -33.55 -17.01
N LYS A 10 22.17 -33.29 -16.16
CA LYS A 10 20.80 -33.05 -16.64
C LYS A 10 20.82 -31.92 -17.67
N PRO A 11 20.10 -32.06 -18.80
CA PRO A 11 20.02 -31.00 -19.80
C PRO A 11 19.49 -29.71 -19.16
N ALA A 12 20.12 -28.59 -19.48
CA ALA A 12 19.65 -27.29 -19.03
C ALA A 12 18.21 -27.08 -19.54
N LYS A 13 17.29 -26.71 -18.65
CA LYS A 13 15.91 -26.41 -19.06
C LYS A 13 15.94 -25.28 -20.10
N PRO A 14 15.15 -25.37 -21.18
CA PRO A 14 15.09 -24.32 -22.19
C PRO A 14 14.68 -22.98 -21.55
N TYR A 15 15.34 -21.91 -21.96
CA TYR A 15 15.05 -20.57 -21.47
C TYR A 15 13.62 -20.19 -21.84
N ARG A 16 12.79 -19.94 -20.82
CA ARG A 16 11.42 -19.47 -20.98
C ARG A 16 11.40 -17.95 -20.78
N ARG A 17 10.85 -17.21 -21.74
CA ARG A 17 10.65 -15.77 -21.59
C ARG A 17 9.74 -15.49 -20.38
N PRO A 18 10.09 -14.52 -19.52
CA PRO A 18 9.26 -14.13 -18.38
C PRO A 18 7.86 -13.71 -18.81
N LYS A 19 6.84 -14.10 -18.05
CA LYS A 19 5.45 -13.68 -18.31
C LYS A 19 5.23 -12.30 -17.67
N LYS A 20 4.79 -11.34 -18.47
CA LYS A 20 4.39 -10.02 -17.97
C LYS A 20 3.01 -10.12 -17.33
N ASP A 21 2.94 -9.71 -16.06
CA ASP A 21 1.70 -9.46 -15.34
C ASP A 21 1.49 -7.95 -15.30
N PRO A 22 0.51 -7.41 -16.06
CA PRO A 22 0.34 -5.97 -16.19
C PRO A 22 0.02 -5.28 -14.85
N VAL A 23 -0.68 -5.96 -13.93
CA VAL A 23 -1.06 -5.40 -12.62
C VAL A 23 0.18 -5.16 -11.77
N ARG A 24 1.03 -6.18 -11.65
CA ARG A 24 2.26 -6.12 -10.84
C ARG A 24 3.33 -5.23 -11.46
N VAL A 25 3.39 -5.17 -12.80
CA VAL A 25 4.26 -4.23 -13.51
C VAL A 25 3.83 -2.79 -13.22
N LEU A 26 2.54 -2.49 -13.32
CA LEU A 26 2.01 -1.16 -12.99
C LEU A 26 2.29 -0.79 -11.53
N ALA A 27 2.06 -1.73 -10.59
CA ALA A 27 2.37 -1.49 -9.18
C ALA A 27 3.85 -1.18 -8.96
N PHE A 28 4.76 -1.94 -9.57
CA PHE A 28 6.19 -1.66 -9.52
C PHE A 28 6.55 -0.29 -10.12
N GLU A 29 6.01 0.07 -11.28
CA GLU A 29 6.24 1.38 -11.90
C GLU A 29 5.78 2.53 -11.00
N ALA A 30 4.64 2.38 -10.32
CA ALA A 30 4.15 3.35 -9.36
C ALA A 30 5.08 3.47 -8.14
N LEU A 31 5.51 2.34 -7.55
CA LEU A 31 6.43 2.33 -6.41
C LEU A 31 7.78 2.96 -6.78
N ARG A 32 8.35 2.63 -7.96
CA ARG A 32 9.57 3.26 -8.48
C ARG A 32 9.42 4.77 -8.63
N ALA A 33 8.29 5.24 -9.12
CA ALA A 33 8.06 6.66 -9.30
C ALA A 33 7.97 7.41 -7.96
N VAL A 34 7.40 6.78 -6.93
CA VAL A 34 7.38 7.33 -5.56
C VAL A 34 8.80 7.38 -4.99
N ASP A 35 9.55 6.29 -5.06
CA ASP A 35 10.92 6.18 -4.53
C ASP A 35 11.92 7.12 -5.23
N GLU A 36 11.91 7.19 -6.56
CA GLU A 36 12.90 7.97 -7.32
C GLU A 36 12.62 9.48 -7.37
N ARG A 37 11.34 9.88 -7.31
CA ARG A 37 10.92 11.25 -7.65
C ARG A 37 10.24 11.98 -6.51
N ASP A 38 10.23 11.37 -5.32
CA ASP A 38 9.48 11.86 -4.16
C ASP A 38 8.03 12.23 -4.54
N ALA A 39 7.46 11.45 -5.46
CA ALA A 39 6.17 11.72 -6.05
C ALA A 39 5.07 11.16 -5.15
N TYR A 40 3.99 11.90 -4.98
CA TYR A 40 2.86 11.40 -4.19
C TYR A 40 2.11 10.30 -4.94
N ALA A 41 1.90 9.16 -4.28
CA ALA A 41 1.25 7.98 -4.87
C ALA A 41 -0.16 8.30 -5.44
N ASN A 42 -0.91 9.18 -4.76
CA ASN A 42 -2.23 9.64 -5.21
C ASN A 42 -2.20 10.48 -6.49
N LEU A 43 -1.05 11.02 -6.88
CA LEU A 43 -0.85 11.73 -8.15
C LEU A 43 -0.30 10.83 -9.24
N VAL A 44 0.54 9.85 -8.87
CA VAL A 44 1.20 8.92 -9.80
C VAL A 44 0.25 7.82 -10.28
N LEU A 45 -0.54 7.22 -9.38
CA LEU A 45 -1.33 6.04 -9.70
C LEU A 45 -2.49 6.30 -10.69
N PRO A 46 -3.31 7.37 -10.55
CA PRO A 46 -4.43 7.62 -11.46
C PRO A 46 -4.08 7.70 -12.96
N PRO A 47 -3.04 8.45 -13.40
CA PRO A 47 -2.67 8.46 -14.81
C PRO A 47 -2.15 7.10 -15.31
N LEU A 48 -1.45 6.32 -14.47
CA LEU A 48 -1.02 4.96 -14.83
C LEU A 48 -2.22 4.03 -15.04
N LEU A 49 -3.20 4.07 -14.13
CA LEU A 49 -4.42 3.27 -14.24
C LEU A 49 -5.26 3.65 -15.47
N ARG A 50 -5.42 4.95 -15.76
CA ARG A 50 -6.12 5.40 -16.98
C ARG A 50 -5.44 4.86 -18.23
N LYS A 51 -4.12 5.04 -18.33
CA LYS A 51 -3.33 4.55 -19.47
C LYS A 51 -3.43 3.04 -19.64
N ALA A 52 -3.40 2.27 -18.54
CA ALA A 52 -3.53 0.82 -18.61
C ALA A 52 -4.89 0.37 -19.15
N ARG A 53 -5.95 1.11 -18.82
CA ARG A 53 -7.33 0.82 -19.26
C ARG A 53 -7.63 1.21 -20.72
N GLU A 54 -6.84 2.09 -21.35
CA GLU A 54 -7.08 2.58 -22.72
C GLU A 54 -7.19 1.45 -23.77
N ASN A 55 -6.44 0.36 -23.59
CA ASN A 55 -6.40 -0.75 -24.54
C ASN A 55 -7.47 -1.82 -24.27
N GLY A 56 -8.29 -1.68 -23.22
CA GLY A 56 -9.37 -2.62 -22.88
C GLY A 56 -8.95 -3.92 -22.18
N ASP A 57 -7.65 -4.22 -22.12
CA ASP A 57 -7.11 -5.45 -21.51
C ASP A 57 -6.85 -5.35 -19.99
N PHE A 58 -7.27 -4.25 -19.35
CA PHE A 58 -7.06 -4.00 -17.93
C PHE A 58 -8.38 -3.56 -17.31
N ASP A 59 -8.99 -4.45 -16.52
CA ASP A 59 -10.36 -4.26 -16.03
C ASP A 59 -10.43 -3.54 -14.67
N ALA A 60 -11.63 -3.47 -14.09
CA ALA A 60 -11.83 -2.88 -12.78
C ALA A 60 -11.18 -3.70 -11.64
N ARG A 61 -11.12 -5.02 -11.75
CA ARG A 61 -10.51 -5.91 -10.75
C ARG A 61 -8.99 -5.77 -10.77
N ASP A 62 -8.41 -5.67 -11.97
CA ASP A 62 -6.98 -5.40 -12.16
C ASP A 62 -6.59 -4.05 -11.57
N ALA A 63 -7.41 -3.02 -11.77
CA ALA A 63 -7.20 -1.70 -11.17
C ALA A 63 -7.32 -1.72 -9.64
N ALA A 64 -8.30 -2.44 -9.10
CA ALA A 64 -8.45 -2.60 -7.66
C ALA A 64 -7.23 -3.33 -7.07
N LEU A 65 -6.76 -4.40 -7.71
CA LEU A 65 -5.57 -5.13 -7.28
C LEU A 65 -4.29 -4.28 -7.40
N ALA A 66 -4.10 -3.53 -8.49
CA ALA A 66 -2.97 -2.61 -8.62
C ALA A 66 -2.98 -1.55 -7.51
N THR A 67 -4.15 -0.97 -7.24
CA THR A 67 -4.34 0.04 -6.19
C THR A 67 -4.01 -0.53 -4.82
N GLU A 68 -4.50 -1.74 -4.53
CA GLU A 68 -4.17 -2.48 -3.31
C GLU A 68 -2.67 -2.69 -3.18
N LEU A 69 -2.02 -3.21 -4.22
CA LEU A 69 -0.61 -3.52 -4.19
C LEU A 69 0.26 -2.28 -3.96
N VAL A 70 -0.07 -1.14 -4.58
CA VAL A 70 0.69 0.11 -4.41
C VAL A 70 0.49 0.68 -3.01
N TYR A 71 -0.76 0.97 -2.62
CA TYR A 71 -1.01 1.62 -1.33
C TYR A 71 -0.74 0.70 -0.15
N GLY A 72 -0.99 -0.60 -0.29
CA GLY A 72 -0.70 -1.57 0.76
C GLY A 72 0.80 -1.78 0.98
N THR A 73 1.61 -1.73 -0.08
CA THR A 73 3.07 -1.78 0.04
C THR A 73 3.61 -0.52 0.73
N LEU A 74 3.20 0.68 0.28
CA LEU A 74 3.67 1.95 0.84
C LEU A 74 3.25 2.13 2.31
N ARG A 75 1.99 1.81 2.62
CA ARG A 75 1.42 1.92 3.98
C ARG A 75 2.17 1.07 5.00
N ARG A 76 2.70 -0.08 4.58
CA ARG A 76 3.43 -1.01 5.46
C ARG A 76 4.93 -1.08 5.16
N GLN A 77 5.47 -0.07 4.48
CA GLN A 77 6.85 -0.10 4.00
C GLN A 77 7.86 -0.25 5.13
N GLY A 78 7.74 0.51 6.23
CA GLY A 78 8.68 0.42 7.36
C GLY A 78 8.71 -0.97 7.99
N THR A 79 7.55 -1.62 8.07
CA THR A 79 7.41 -3.00 8.56
C THR A 79 8.05 -3.99 7.59
N TYR A 80 7.79 -3.84 6.28
CA TYR A 80 8.36 -4.73 5.27
C TYR A 80 9.87 -4.56 5.14
N ASP A 81 10.39 -3.35 5.27
CA ASP A 81 11.82 -3.09 5.32
C ASP A 81 12.46 -3.84 6.49
N ALA A 82 11.89 -3.77 7.71
CA ALA A 82 12.39 -4.53 8.86
C ALA A 82 12.40 -6.05 8.60
N VAL A 83 11.34 -6.59 7.98
CA VAL A 83 11.24 -8.01 7.61
C VAL A 83 12.26 -8.40 6.54
N VAL A 84 12.42 -7.58 5.50
CA VAL A 84 13.39 -7.81 4.43
C VAL A 84 14.81 -7.76 5.00
N ALA A 85 15.10 -6.81 5.89
CA ALA A 85 16.39 -6.67 6.57
C ALA A 85 16.76 -7.93 7.35
N ALA A 86 15.80 -8.54 8.06
CA ALA A 86 16.01 -9.81 8.76
C ALA A 86 16.25 -11.01 7.81
N CYS A 87 15.90 -10.88 6.52
CA CYS A 87 16.05 -11.93 5.53
C CYS A 87 17.32 -11.81 4.66
N VAL A 88 18.07 -10.71 4.76
CA VAL A 88 19.26 -10.44 3.94
C VAL A 88 20.51 -10.25 4.80
N ASP A 89 21.66 -10.66 4.27
CA ASP A 89 22.93 -10.64 5.02
C ASP A 89 23.70 -9.31 4.88
N ARG A 90 23.03 -8.24 4.45
CA ARG A 90 23.62 -6.91 4.22
C ARG A 90 22.64 -5.80 4.59
N PRO A 91 23.10 -4.60 4.96
CA PRO A 91 22.22 -3.45 5.18
C PRO A 91 21.34 -3.14 3.96
N LEU A 92 20.08 -2.76 4.17
CA LEU A 92 19.16 -2.45 3.06
C LEU A 92 19.67 -1.34 2.15
N ARG A 93 20.37 -0.34 2.70
CA ARG A 93 21.01 0.75 1.94
C ARG A 93 22.04 0.26 0.89
N GLU A 94 22.47 -1.00 0.95
CA GLU A 94 23.39 -1.64 -0.01
C GLU A 94 22.67 -2.56 -0.99
N VAL A 95 21.34 -2.66 -0.89
CA VAL A 95 20.48 -3.35 -1.85
C VAL A 95 20.03 -2.33 -2.90
N ASP A 96 20.12 -2.72 -4.17
CA ASP A 96 19.67 -1.91 -5.32
C ASP A 96 18.19 -1.49 -5.14
N PRO A 97 17.83 -0.19 -5.16
CA PRO A 97 16.48 0.26 -4.84
C PRO A 97 15.35 -0.46 -5.62
N PRO A 98 15.45 -0.68 -6.95
CA PRO A 98 14.47 -1.47 -7.69
C PRO A 98 14.29 -2.92 -7.19
N VAL A 99 15.33 -3.50 -6.56
CA VAL A 99 15.23 -4.82 -5.92
C VAL A 99 14.42 -4.70 -4.62
N LEU A 100 14.63 -3.65 -3.83
CA LEU A 100 13.86 -3.40 -2.61
C LEU A 100 12.37 -3.19 -2.92
N ASP A 101 12.01 -2.44 -3.96
CA ASP A 101 10.60 -2.26 -4.32
C ASP A 101 9.92 -3.59 -4.68
N VAL A 102 10.61 -4.45 -5.41
CA VAL A 102 10.10 -5.79 -5.76
C VAL A 102 10.00 -6.67 -4.51
N LEU A 103 10.94 -6.56 -3.58
CA LEU A 103 10.90 -7.30 -2.31
C LEU A 103 9.76 -6.83 -1.42
N ASN A 104 9.58 -5.51 -1.25
CA ASN A 104 8.50 -4.93 -0.45
C ASN A 104 7.13 -5.21 -1.07
N LEU A 105 6.99 -5.11 -2.40
CA LEU A 105 5.79 -5.53 -3.10
C LEU A 105 5.50 -7.03 -2.91
N GLY A 106 6.54 -7.87 -2.91
CA GLY A 106 6.42 -9.29 -2.62
C GLY A 106 6.03 -9.59 -1.17
N ALA A 107 6.64 -8.88 -0.22
CA ALA A 107 6.35 -8.97 1.21
C ALA A 107 4.90 -8.55 1.49
N HIS A 108 4.42 -7.47 0.86
CA HIS A 108 3.04 -7.05 0.96
C HIS A 108 2.07 -8.12 0.46
N GLN A 109 2.35 -8.73 -0.69
CA GLN A 109 1.51 -9.83 -1.18
C GLN A 109 1.49 -11.03 -0.22
N LEU A 110 2.62 -11.36 0.40
CA LEU A 110 2.75 -12.49 1.33
C LEU A 110 2.07 -12.25 2.68
N LEU A 111 2.25 -11.04 3.23
CA LEU A 111 1.92 -10.74 4.63
C LEU A 111 0.70 -9.83 4.78
N GLY A 112 0.38 -9.05 3.76
CA GLY A 112 -0.69 -8.04 3.77
C GLY A 112 -1.91 -8.37 2.92
N THR A 113 -1.89 -9.48 2.17
CA THR A 113 -3.01 -9.87 1.29
C THR A 113 -3.45 -11.32 1.50
N ARG A 114 -4.57 -11.70 0.87
CA ARG A 114 -5.07 -13.08 0.85
C ARG A 114 -4.57 -13.89 -0.35
N ILE A 115 -3.56 -13.39 -1.07
CA ILE A 115 -3.00 -14.09 -2.24
C ILE A 115 -2.27 -15.35 -1.75
N PRO A 116 -2.54 -16.54 -2.32
CA PRO A 116 -1.84 -17.75 -1.91
C PRO A 116 -0.32 -17.60 -2.02
N THR A 117 0.42 -18.06 -1.01
CA THR A 117 1.88 -17.91 -0.89
C THR A 117 2.63 -18.27 -2.17
N HIS A 118 2.31 -19.42 -2.78
CA HIS A 118 2.98 -19.87 -4.01
C HIS A 118 2.72 -18.94 -5.20
N ALA A 119 1.52 -18.34 -5.28
CA ALA A 119 1.15 -17.40 -6.32
C ALA A 119 1.85 -16.06 -6.12
N ALA A 120 1.90 -15.54 -4.88
CA ALA A 120 2.62 -14.32 -4.54
C ALA A 120 4.12 -14.43 -4.85
N VAL A 121 4.79 -15.51 -4.42
CA VAL A 121 6.21 -15.75 -4.74
C VAL A 121 6.41 -15.89 -6.24
N SER A 122 5.65 -16.76 -6.90
CA SER A 122 5.82 -17.01 -8.34
C SER A 122 5.63 -15.74 -9.17
N ALA A 123 4.57 -14.96 -8.90
CA ALA A 123 4.27 -13.76 -9.66
C ALA A 123 5.30 -12.65 -9.42
N THR A 124 5.78 -12.49 -8.18
CA THR A 124 6.80 -11.49 -7.85
C THR A 124 8.17 -11.86 -8.44
N VAL A 125 8.51 -13.14 -8.49
CA VAL A 125 9.75 -13.60 -9.15
C VAL A 125 9.67 -13.41 -10.66
N GLU A 126 8.51 -13.65 -11.29
CA GLU A 126 8.32 -13.34 -12.71
C GLU A 126 8.40 -11.83 -12.98
N LEU A 127 7.82 -10.99 -12.12
CA LEU A 127 8.01 -9.53 -12.16
C LEU A 127 9.50 -9.17 -12.09
N ALA A 128 10.23 -9.72 -11.11
CA ALA A 128 11.66 -9.47 -10.96
C ALA A 128 12.45 -9.84 -12.23
N ARG A 129 12.08 -10.92 -12.91
CA ARG A 129 12.70 -11.30 -14.19
C ARG A 129 12.41 -10.28 -15.29
N VAL A 130 11.19 -9.76 -15.34
CA VAL A 130 10.77 -8.75 -16.32
C VAL A 130 11.53 -7.44 -16.11
N VAL A 131 11.64 -6.96 -14.88
CA VAL A 131 12.13 -5.59 -14.60
C VAL A 131 13.60 -5.53 -14.15
N LEU A 132 14.15 -6.63 -13.61
CA LEU A 132 15.52 -6.70 -13.07
C LEU A 132 16.40 -7.77 -13.76
N GLY A 133 15.80 -8.69 -14.52
CA GLY A 133 16.50 -9.81 -15.15
C GLY A 133 16.75 -11.00 -14.23
N ASP A 134 17.12 -12.15 -14.83
CA ASP A 134 17.17 -13.45 -14.13
C ASP A 134 18.12 -13.53 -12.94
N GLY A 135 19.23 -12.79 -12.96
CA GLY A 135 20.22 -12.81 -11.88
C GLY A 135 19.61 -12.32 -10.56
N ARG A 136 19.02 -11.13 -10.60
CA ARG A 136 18.35 -10.51 -9.44
C ARG A 136 17.07 -11.25 -9.04
N ALA A 137 16.34 -11.82 -10.00
CA ALA A 137 15.16 -12.63 -9.70
C ALA A 137 15.45 -13.86 -8.81
N LYS A 138 16.64 -14.48 -8.92
CA LYS A 138 17.04 -15.58 -8.02
C LYS A 138 17.21 -15.11 -6.58
N PHE A 139 17.77 -13.91 -6.39
CA PHE A 139 17.91 -13.29 -5.08
C PHE A 139 16.54 -12.97 -4.48
N VAL A 140 15.66 -12.30 -5.25
CA VAL A 140 14.26 -12.04 -4.86
C VAL A 140 13.57 -13.33 -4.42
N ASN A 141 13.65 -14.39 -5.22
CA ASN A 141 13.06 -15.70 -4.89
C ASN A 141 13.63 -16.32 -3.61
N ALA A 142 14.91 -16.10 -3.30
CA ALA A 142 15.51 -16.62 -2.07
C ALA A 142 14.97 -15.87 -0.85
N VAL A 143 14.90 -14.53 -0.93
CA VAL A 143 14.39 -13.68 0.16
C VAL A 143 12.89 -13.92 0.39
N LEU A 144 12.06 -13.90 -0.66
CA LEU A 144 10.61 -14.13 -0.52
C LEU A 144 10.28 -15.51 0.06
N ARG A 145 11.11 -16.53 -0.20
CA ARG A 145 10.94 -17.85 0.43
C ARG A 145 11.29 -17.86 1.91
N LYS A 146 12.18 -16.99 2.38
CA LYS A 146 12.43 -16.78 3.82
C LYS A 146 11.25 -16.03 4.45
N ILE A 147 10.80 -14.95 3.83
CA ILE A 147 9.65 -14.16 4.30
C ILE A 147 8.39 -15.04 4.43
N ALA A 148 8.14 -15.93 3.45
CA ALA A 148 7.00 -16.83 3.45
C ALA A 148 7.01 -17.94 4.54
N GLN A 149 8.03 -17.99 5.41
CA GLN A 149 8.11 -18.97 6.51
C GLN A 149 7.25 -18.58 7.71
N ASP A 150 6.76 -17.35 7.76
CA ASP A 150 5.93 -16.85 8.85
C ASP A 150 4.83 -15.92 8.34
N ASP A 151 3.84 -15.68 9.18
CA ASP A 151 2.84 -14.62 8.95
C ASP A 151 3.32 -13.26 9.50
N LEU A 152 2.47 -12.24 9.38
CA LEU A 152 2.84 -10.89 9.77
C LEU A 152 3.11 -10.81 11.29
N ASP A 153 2.29 -11.46 12.11
CA ASP A 153 2.40 -11.38 13.57
C ASP A 153 3.69 -12.05 14.04
N GLY A 154 4.00 -13.25 13.51
CA GLY A 154 5.26 -13.94 13.80
C GLY A 154 6.51 -13.18 13.33
N TRP A 155 6.40 -12.41 12.23
CA TRP A 155 7.47 -11.49 11.83
C TRP A 155 7.62 -10.31 12.78
N LEU A 156 6.51 -9.66 13.18
CA LEU A 156 6.54 -8.52 14.10
C LEU A 156 7.17 -8.90 15.44
N GLU A 157 6.86 -10.09 15.98
CA GLU A 157 7.52 -10.60 17.20
C GLU A 157 9.04 -10.73 17.08
N ARG A 158 9.57 -10.94 15.86
CA ARG A 158 11.01 -11.11 15.62
C ARG A 158 11.75 -9.82 15.33
N VAL A 159 11.11 -8.88 14.64
CA VAL A 159 11.77 -7.71 14.07
C VAL A 159 11.47 -6.41 14.83
N ALA A 160 10.35 -6.35 15.56
CA ALA A 160 10.10 -5.22 16.45
C ALA A 160 10.94 -5.39 17.74
N PRO A 161 11.64 -4.34 18.21
CA PRO A 161 12.30 -4.40 19.51
C PRO A 161 11.27 -4.60 20.63
N PRO A 162 11.67 -5.16 21.79
CA PRO A 162 10.78 -5.27 22.94
C PRO A 162 10.20 -3.90 23.33
N TYR A 163 8.89 -3.84 23.53
CA TYR A 163 8.20 -2.57 23.81
C TYR A 163 8.73 -1.88 25.08
N ASP A 164 9.13 -2.64 26.09
CA ASP A 164 9.67 -2.13 27.35
C ASP A 164 11.09 -1.57 27.22
N GLU A 165 11.85 -2.00 26.21
CA GLU A 165 13.19 -1.50 25.92
C GLU A 165 13.16 -0.25 25.03
N ASP A 166 12.38 -0.27 23.95
CA ASP A 166 12.24 0.86 23.02
C ASP A 166 10.81 0.99 22.46
N PRO A 167 9.89 1.64 23.20
CA PRO A 167 8.48 1.76 22.81
C PRO A 167 8.29 2.45 21.45
N GLU A 168 9.05 3.50 21.15
CA GLU A 168 8.85 4.27 19.92
C GLU A 168 9.27 3.46 18.69
N ASP A 169 10.40 2.74 18.76
CA ASP A 169 10.85 1.90 17.64
C ASP A 169 9.96 0.66 17.48
N HIS A 170 9.49 0.10 18.59
CA HIS A 170 8.50 -0.97 18.56
C HIS A 170 7.25 -0.52 17.79
N LEU A 171 6.68 0.62 18.16
CA LEU A 171 5.51 1.19 17.50
C LEU A 171 5.79 1.55 16.04
N ALA A 172 6.99 2.07 15.75
CA ALA A 172 7.42 2.39 14.38
C ALA A 172 7.40 1.16 13.47
N VAL A 173 7.93 0.03 13.96
CA VAL A 173 7.96 -1.23 13.20
C VAL A 173 6.57 -1.85 13.09
N VAL A 174 5.82 -1.95 14.20
CA VAL A 174 4.50 -2.59 14.24
C VAL A 174 3.46 -1.84 13.42
N HIS A 175 3.46 -0.51 13.51
CA HIS A 175 2.52 0.35 12.80
C HIS A 175 3.11 0.96 11.52
N SER A 176 4.34 0.66 11.13
CA SER A 176 4.92 1.18 9.88
C SER A 176 5.04 2.71 9.78
N HIS A 177 5.25 3.36 10.92
CA HIS A 177 5.48 4.79 10.97
C HIS A 177 6.97 5.07 11.17
N PRO A 178 7.55 6.09 10.51
CA PRO A 178 8.88 6.56 10.88
C PRO A 178 8.91 6.92 12.37
N ARG A 179 9.99 6.59 13.07
CA ARG A 179 10.12 6.83 14.52
C ARG A 179 9.76 8.26 14.93
N TRP A 180 10.19 9.26 14.15
CA TRP A 180 9.88 10.66 14.43
C TRP A 180 8.39 10.98 14.35
N VAL A 181 7.63 10.29 13.49
CA VAL A 181 6.16 10.43 13.40
C VAL A 181 5.50 9.85 14.64
N VAL A 182 5.95 8.66 15.07
CA VAL A 182 5.48 8.04 16.33
C VAL A 182 5.68 9.00 17.49
N SER A 183 6.89 9.54 17.64
CA SER A 183 7.24 10.49 18.69
C SER A 183 6.35 11.75 18.63
N ALA A 184 6.17 12.35 17.45
CA ALA A 184 5.34 13.53 17.27
C ALA A 184 3.85 13.29 17.60
N LEU A 185 3.30 12.14 17.17
CA LEU A 185 1.91 11.78 17.47
C LEU A 185 1.71 11.47 18.95
N TRP A 186 2.67 10.79 19.57
CA TRP A 186 2.68 10.54 21.01
C TRP A 186 2.67 11.86 21.79
N ASP A 187 3.56 12.80 21.47
CA ASP A 187 3.61 14.11 22.11
C ASP A 187 2.31 14.89 21.92
N SER A 188 1.66 14.78 20.76
CA SER A 188 0.37 15.44 20.48
C SER A 188 -0.77 14.97 21.38
N LEU A 189 -0.68 13.73 21.89
CA LEU A 189 -1.62 13.17 22.87
C LEU A 189 -1.28 13.54 24.33
N GLY A 190 -0.30 14.42 24.53
CA GLY A 190 0.12 14.89 25.85
C GLY A 190 1.23 14.06 26.48
N GLY A 191 1.99 13.28 25.69
CA GLY A 191 3.17 12.53 26.16
C GLY A 191 2.86 11.27 26.96
N GLY A 192 1.59 10.99 27.27
CA GLY A 192 1.17 9.73 27.87
C GLY A 192 1.11 8.58 26.86
N ARG A 193 1.23 7.33 27.35
CA ARG A 193 1.09 6.13 26.50
C ARG A 193 -0.34 5.86 26.01
N ALA A 194 -1.32 6.53 26.61
CA ALA A 194 -2.72 6.25 26.33
C ALA A 194 -3.12 6.73 24.92
N GLY A 195 -3.64 5.82 24.10
CA GLY A 195 -4.22 6.13 22.79
C GLY A 195 -3.25 6.19 21.61
N VAL A 196 -1.93 6.15 21.81
CA VAL A 196 -0.95 6.25 20.70
C VAL A 196 -1.07 5.07 19.73
N GLU A 197 -1.22 3.84 20.24
CA GLU A 197 -1.42 2.65 19.42
C GLU A 197 -2.74 2.71 18.63
N GLU A 198 -3.80 3.22 19.23
CA GLU A 198 -5.09 3.39 18.57
C GLU A 198 -4.99 4.41 17.44
N LEU A 199 -4.31 5.53 17.69
CA LEU A 199 -4.05 6.57 16.69
C LEU A 199 -3.22 6.03 15.52
N LEU A 200 -2.11 5.35 15.78
CA LEU A 200 -1.25 4.76 14.74
C LEU A 200 -1.99 3.66 13.95
N ARG A 201 -2.84 2.87 14.62
CA ARG A 201 -3.70 1.89 13.96
C ARG A 201 -4.71 2.57 13.05
N ALA A 202 -5.38 3.63 13.51
CA ALA A 202 -6.35 4.40 12.73
C ALA A 202 -5.71 5.08 11.52
N ASP A 203 -4.52 5.66 11.66
CA ASP A 203 -3.78 6.28 10.55
C ASP A 203 -3.39 5.26 9.45
N ASN A 204 -3.26 3.99 9.84
CA ASN A 204 -3.05 2.88 8.91
C ASN A 204 -4.33 2.25 8.35
N GLU A 205 -5.52 2.70 8.74
CA GLU A 205 -6.76 2.20 8.14
C GLU A 205 -6.93 2.72 6.71
N ARG A 206 -7.60 1.94 5.86
CA ARG A 206 -7.80 2.34 4.45
C ARG A 206 -8.60 3.64 4.44
N PRO A 207 -8.14 4.68 3.71
CA PRO A 207 -8.88 5.93 3.68
C PRO A 207 -10.24 5.69 3.03
N GLU A 208 -11.26 6.21 3.68
CA GLU A 208 -12.62 6.15 3.18
C GLU A 208 -12.85 7.32 2.22
N VAL A 209 -13.68 7.11 1.19
CA VAL A 209 -14.03 8.19 0.27
C VAL A 209 -15.23 8.95 0.82
N THR A 210 -14.99 10.18 1.26
CA THR A 210 -16.03 11.09 1.74
C THR A 210 -16.32 12.16 0.69
N LEU A 211 -17.61 12.32 0.39
CA LEU A 211 -18.15 13.39 -0.44
C LEU A 211 -18.75 14.48 0.44
N VAL A 212 -18.70 15.71 -0.07
CA VAL A 212 -19.44 16.85 0.47
C VAL A 212 -20.58 17.21 -0.49
N ALA A 213 -21.82 17.25 0.01
CA ALA A 213 -22.93 17.88 -0.69
C ALA A 213 -22.82 19.40 -0.53
N ARG A 214 -22.56 20.14 -1.62
CA ARG A 214 -22.37 21.60 -1.51
C ARG A 214 -23.73 22.27 -1.27
N PRO A 215 -23.90 23.04 -0.19
CA PRO A 215 -25.17 23.71 0.11
C PRO A 215 -25.70 24.51 -1.08
N GLY A 216 -26.99 24.35 -1.37
CA GLY A 216 -27.66 25.02 -2.51
C GLY A 216 -27.37 24.43 -3.89
N ARG A 217 -26.55 23.37 -4.00
CA ARG A 217 -26.26 22.68 -5.27
C ARG A 217 -26.60 21.19 -5.25
N ALA A 218 -26.43 20.54 -4.10
CA ALA A 218 -26.82 19.16 -3.87
C ALA A 218 -27.30 19.01 -2.42
N THR A 219 -27.99 17.91 -2.13
CA THR A 219 -28.33 17.50 -0.77
C THR A 219 -27.63 16.19 -0.43
N THR A 220 -27.46 15.90 0.85
CA THR A 220 -26.95 14.58 1.28
C THR A 220 -27.92 13.47 0.89
N THR A 221 -29.23 13.71 0.92
CA THR A 221 -30.24 12.76 0.45
C THR A 221 -29.99 12.35 -1.00
N GLU A 222 -29.72 13.31 -1.89
CA GLU A 222 -29.39 13.01 -3.29
C GLU A 222 -28.15 12.10 -3.42
N LEU A 223 -27.12 12.33 -2.61
CA LEU A 223 -25.91 11.52 -2.63
C LEU A 223 -26.07 10.16 -1.94
N LEU A 224 -27.03 10.00 -1.03
CA LEU A 224 -27.34 8.74 -0.35
C LEU A 224 -28.13 7.77 -1.24
N ASP A 225 -28.74 8.27 -2.30
CA ASP A 225 -29.42 7.43 -3.30
C ASP A 225 -28.42 6.63 -4.17
N GLU A 226 -27.11 6.93 -4.08
CA GLU A 226 -26.05 6.12 -4.69
C GLU A 226 -25.92 4.76 -3.98
N GLU A 227 -25.69 3.70 -4.77
CA GLU A 227 -25.39 2.37 -4.20
C GLU A 227 -24.15 2.45 -3.31
N ALA A 228 -24.22 1.84 -2.12
CA ALA A 228 -23.13 1.81 -1.14
C ALA A 228 -22.70 3.20 -0.62
N ALA A 229 -23.67 4.06 -0.26
CA ALA A 229 -23.42 5.32 0.42
C ALA A 229 -24.08 5.38 1.81
N VAL A 230 -23.41 6.01 2.78
CA VAL A 230 -23.92 6.26 4.14
C VAL A 230 -23.66 7.69 4.57
N ALA A 231 -24.45 8.21 5.50
CA ALA A 231 -24.23 9.55 6.03
C ALA A 231 -22.88 9.62 6.75
N GLY A 232 -22.22 10.78 6.64
CA GLY A 232 -21.03 11.08 7.44
C GLY A 232 -21.33 11.07 8.93
N ARG A 233 -20.29 10.84 9.73
CA ARG A 233 -20.41 10.73 11.18
C ARG A 233 -20.56 12.10 11.86
N TRP A 234 -19.92 13.13 11.33
CA TRP A 234 -19.70 14.41 11.98
C TRP A 234 -20.27 15.59 11.20
N SER A 235 -20.02 15.63 9.89
CA SER A 235 -20.50 16.74 9.05
C SER A 235 -21.91 16.47 8.54
N PRO A 236 -22.86 17.44 8.65
CA PRO A 236 -24.20 17.29 8.11
C PRO A 236 -24.24 17.28 6.57
N TYR A 237 -23.13 17.63 5.91
CA TYR A 237 -23.00 17.63 4.46
C TYR A 237 -22.22 16.43 3.92
N ALA A 238 -21.73 15.56 4.81
CA ALA A 238 -20.90 14.44 4.42
C ALA A 238 -21.73 13.22 4.02
N VAL A 239 -21.30 12.57 2.95
CA VAL A 239 -21.73 11.23 2.54
C VAL A 239 -20.49 10.41 2.25
N ARG A 240 -20.40 9.23 2.85
CA ARG A 240 -19.29 8.31 2.70
C ARG A 240 -19.66 7.17 1.78
N LEU A 241 -18.79 6.86 0.83
CA LEU A 241 -18.93 5.70 -0.05
C LEU A 241 -18.35 4.46 0.65
N THR A 242 -19.19 3.47 0.97
CA THR A 242 -18.81 2.28 1.74
C THR A 242 -18.05 1.24 0.94
N GLU A 243 -18.21 1.22 -0.38
CA GLU A 243 -17.47 0.33 -1.28
C GLU A 243 -16.33 1.04 -2.03
N GLY A 244 -16.11 2.33 -1.73
CA GLY A 244 -15.20 3.19 -2.49
C GLY A 244 -15.76 3.49 -3.88
N GLY A 245 -14.88 3.51 -4.89
CA GLY A 245 -15.25 3.76 -6.29
C GLY A 245 -14.52 4.95 -6.90
N GLU A 246 -14.89 5.31 -8.12
CA GLU A 246 -14.37 6.49 -8.81
C GLU A 246 -15.28 7.69 -8.52
N PRO A 247 -14.88 8.62 -7.64
CA PRO A 247 -15.78 9.69 -7.21
C PRO A 247 -16.19 10.62 -8.36
N GLY A 248 -15.33 10.74 -9.38
CA GLY A 248 -15.62 11.50 -10.59
C GLY A 248 -16.75 10.91 -11.45
N ALA A 249 -17.11 9.63 -11.25
CA ALA A 249 -18.23 9.00 -11.92
C ALA A 249 -19.59 9.35 -11.27
N VAL A 250 -19.59 9.86 -10.03
CA VAL A 250 -20.80 10.30 -9.35
C VAL A 250 -21.35 11.55 -10.07
N PRO A 251 -22.60 11.54 -10.57
CA PRO A 251 -23.13 12.65 -11.38
C PRO A 251 -23.04 14.02 -10.70
N ALA A 252 -23.34 14.08 -9.40
CA ALA A 252 -23.24 15.33 -8.63
C ALA A 252 -21.80 15.85 -8.52
N VAL A 253 -20.81 14.96 -8.46
CA VAL A 253 -19.38 15.34 -8.45
C VAL A 253 -18.95 15.81 -9.84
N ALA A 254 -19.30 15.07 -10.90
CA ALA A 254 -19.01 15.44 -12.29
C ALA A 254 -19.59 16.83 -12.66
N GLN A 255 -20.74 17.17 -12.08
CA GLN A 255 -21.43 18.46 -12.28
C GLN A 255 -20.95 19.56 -11.31
N GLY A 256 -20.00 19.26 -10.41
CA GLY A 256 -19.47 20.21 -9.42
C GLY A 256 -20.47 20.64 -8.34
N ARG A 257 -21.56 19.88 -8.16
CA ARG A 257 -22.57 20.06 -7.12
C ARG A 257 -22.17 19.36 -5.82
N ALA A 258 -21.40 18.29 -5.92
CA ALA A 258 -20.68 17.66 -4.82
C ALA A 258 -19.16 17.69 -5.08
N GLY A 259 -18.36 17.23 -4.12
CA GLY A 259 -16.91 17.06 -4.30
C GLY A 259 -16.34 16.05 -3.30
N VAL A 260 -15.13 15.56 -3.56
CA VAL A 260 -14.41 14.71 -2.59
C VAL A 260 -13.79 15.62 -1.52
N GLN A 261 -14.22 15.45 -0.27
CA GLN A 261 -13.72 16.22 0.86
C GLN A 261 -13.94 15.46 2.17
N ASP A 262 -12.88 15.32 2.95
CA ASP A 262 -12.95 14.72 4.29
C ASP A 262 -13.84 15.52 5.26
N GLU A 263 -14.48 14.83 6.20
CA GLU A 263 -15.39 15.44 7.18
C GLU A 263 -14.70 16.52 8.02
N GLY A 264 -13.46 16.32 8.45
CA GLY A 264 -12.72 17.31 9.22
C GLY A 264 -12.53 18.62 8.45
N SER A 265 -12.24 18.52 7.15
CA SER A 265 -12.13 19.70 6.28
C SER A 265 -13.48 20.40 6.07
N GLN A 266 -14.58 19.64 6.03
CA GLN A 266 -15.92 20.22 5.98
C GLN A 266 -16.25 20.99 7.26
N LEU A 267 -15.96 20.40 8.43
CA LEU A 267 -16.19 21.03 9.73
C LEU A 267 -15.44 22.35 9.90
N VAL A 268 -14.21 22.46 9.38
CA VAL A 268 -13.47 23.74 9.38
C VAL A 268 -14.21 24.82 8.61
N ALA A 269 -14.76 24.48 7.44
CA ALA A 269 -15.53 25.43 6.64
C ALA A 269 -16.84 25.84 7.33
N LEU A 270 -17.50 24.91 8.04
CA LEU A 270 -18.69 25.21 8.82
C LEU A 270 -18.39 26.10 10.01
N ALA A 271 -17.35 25.77 10.79
CA ALA A 271 -16.92 26.59 11.92
C ALA A 271 -16.60 28.03 11.50
N LEU A 272 -16.00 28.21 10.31
CA LEU A 272 -15.75 29.54 9.75
C LEU A 272 -17.04 30.23 9.29
N ALA A 273 -17.95 29.52 8.63
CA ALA A 273 -19.21 30.09 8.13
C ALA A 273 -20.17 30.49 9.26
N ASP A 274 -20.14 29.75 10.37
CA ASP A 274 -20.94 30.00 11.56
C ASP A 274 -20.27 30.99 12.53
N ALA A 275 -19.05 31.44 12.23
CA ALA A 275 -18.38 32.43 13.05
C ALA A 275 -19.16 33.77 13.02
N PRO A 276 -19.40 34.39 14.18
CA PRO A 276 -20.07 35.68 14.22
C PRO A 276 -19.24 36.73 13.48
N VAL A 277 -19.91 37.50 12.63
CA VAL A 277 -19.31 38.66 11.96
C VAL A 277 -19.67 39.89 12.80
N GLU A 278 -18.65 40.64 13.23
CA GLU A 278 -18.82 41.94 13.89
C GLU A 278 -19.30 43.04 12.93
#